data_AF-A0A4P8Q497-F1
#
_entry.id   AF-A0A4P8Q497-F1
#
_cell.length_a   1.000
_cell.length_b   1.000
_cell.length_c   1.000
_cell.angle_alpha   90.00
_cell.angle_beta   90.00
_cell.angle_gamma   90.00
#
_symmetry.space_group_name_H-M   'P 1'
#
loop_
_entity.id
_entity.type
_entity.pdbx_description
1 polymer ?
#
loop_
_entity_poly.entity_id
_entity_poly.type
_entity_poly.pdbx_seq_one_letter_code
_entity_poly.pdbx_strand_id
1 'polypeptide(L)'
;MKEWLDGVLAAMEAQDPDRATVRHPRDDAARSAPVYPPTVTALEAPDLAWLQRLPAPEEISYADAVQLARFAQFPFGLNSSSKRLVDSLWKPVEELYDARVAEAAKAKTTKPLWKMPNPVAAVAVAVENEHPYLTPEEARRRAEELVDEALTERRAIAERRQAEARSAAEKVAKRKRKRTAREVLA
;
A
#
# COMPACT_ATOMS: atom_id res chain seq x y z
N MET A 1 9.85 28.32 7.08
CA MET A 1 9.31 27.88 5.77
C MET A 1 9.20 26.38 5.53
N LYS A 2 10.25 25.57 5.74
CA LYS A 2 10.28 24.15 5.34
C LYS A 2 9.13 23.31 5.92
N GLU A 3 8.88 23.42 7.23
CA GLU A 3 7.81 22.68 7.92
C GLU A 3 6.40 23.07 7.46
N TRP A 4 6.19 24.31 7.02
CA TRP A 4 4.90 24.76 6.49
C TRP A 4 4.66 24.23 5.07
N LEU A 5 5.69 24.28 4.21
CA LEU A 5 5.65 23.65 2.89
C LEU A 5 5.49 22.14 2.98
N ASP A 6 6.20 21.49 3.91
CA ASP A 6 6.05 20.06 4.21
C ASP A 6 4.63 19.75 4.72
N GLY A 7 4.07 20.63 5.56
CA GLY A 7 2.69 20.51 6.05
C GLY A 7 1.63 20.69 4.96
N VAL A 8 1.83 21.62 4.02
CA VAL A 8 0.95 21.80 2.86
C VAL A 8 1.10 20.62 1.89
N LEU A 9 2.32 20.17 1.61
CA LEU A 9 2.57 18.98 0.79
C LEU A 9 1.94 17.73 1.42
N ALA A 10 2.08 17.54 2.72
CA ALA A 10 1.47 16.43 3.46
C ALA A 10 -0.07 16.52 3.50
N ALA A 11 -0.63 17.72 3.67
CA ALA A 11 -2.08 17.93 3.62
C ALA A 11 -2.65 17.70 2.22
N MET A 12 -1.90 18.06 1.17
CA MET A 12 -2.25 17.79 -0.22
C MET A 12 -2.09 16.31 -0.59
N GLU A 13 -1.14 15.62 0.04
CA GLU A 13 -0.95 14.18 -0.05
C GLU A 13 -2.06 13.41 0.68
N ALA A 14 -2.58 13.98 1.77
CA ALA A 14 -3.75 13.47 2.49
C ALA A 14 -5.08 13.78 1.78
N GLN A 15 -5.14 14.85 0.97
CA GLN A 15 -6.25 15.17 0.07
C GLN A 15 -6.24 14.31 -1.21
N ASP A 16 -6.08 13.00 -1.05
CA ASP A 16 -6.61 12.02 -2.00
C ASP A 16 -7.91 11.45 -1.38
N PRO A 17 -9.01 12.25 -1.30
CA PRO A 17 -10.25 11.82 -0.71
C PRO A 17 -11.00 10.96 -1.73
N ASP A 18 -10.52 9.76 -2.02
CA ASP A 18 -11.41 8.82 -2.70
C ASP A 18 -11.09 7.33 -2.49
N ARG A 19 -12.16 6.65 -2.05
CA ARG A 19 -12.47 5.22 -2.12
C ARG A 19 -11.49 4.28 -1.46
N ALA A 20 -11.99 3.67 -0.37
CA ALA A 20 -11.68 2.32 0.10
C ALA A 20 -10.33 1.82 -0.44
N THR A 21 -9.24 2.29 0.15
CA THR A 21 -7.90 1.75 -0.11
C THR A 21 -8.05 0.25 -0.04
N VAL A 22 -7.89 -0.47 -1.16
CA VAL A 22 -8.01 -1.92 -1.15
C VAL A 22 -6.96 -2.41 -0.17
N ARG A 23 -7.40 -2.88 1.00
CA ARG A 23 -6.52 -3.33 2.07
C ARG A 23 -6.21 -4.79 1.86
N HIS A 24 -4.97 -5.16 2.14
CA HIS A 24 -4.58 -6.55 2.11
C HIS A 24 -4.90 -7.20 3.47
N PRO A 25 -5.58 -8.36 3.52
CA PRO A 25 -5.93 -9.03 4.78
C PRO A 25 -4.71 -9.32 5.67
N ARG A 26 -3.56 -9.62 5.06
CA ARG A 26 -2.25 -9.76 5.74
C ARG A 26 -1.87 -8.54 6.59
N ASP A 27 -2.10 -7.34 6.06
CA ASP A 27 -1.66 -6.10 6.72
C ASP A 27 -2.51 -5.84 7.97
N ASP A 28 -3.82 -6.11 7.89
CA ASP A 28 -4.73 -6.00 9.02
C ASP A 28 -4.53 -7.13 10.04
N ALA A 29 -4.16 -8.32 9.58
CA ALA A 29 -3.75 -9.43 10.44
C ALA A 29 -2.52 -9.06 11.28
N ALA A 30 -1.50 -8.44 10.66
CA ALA A 30 -0.26 -8.05 11.35
C ALA A 30 -0.44 -6.92 12.38
N ARG A 31 -1.49 -6.09 12.24
CA ARG A 31 -1.83 -5.01 13.18
C ARG A 31 -2.56 -5.51 14.43
N SER A 32 -3.13 -6.70 14.37
CA SER A 32 -3.91 -7.28 15.46
C SER A 32 -3.01 -8.15 16.34
N ALA A 33 -3.31 -8.22 17.65
CA ALA A 33 -2.60 -9.11 18.55
C ALA A 33 -2.69 -10.58 18.09
N PRO A 34 -1.65 -11.40 18.36
CA PRO A 34 -1.68 -12.82 18.01
C PRO A 34 -2.86 -13.52 18.70
N VAL A 35 -3.58 -14.35 17.93
CA VAL A 35 -4.79 -15.05 18.39
C VAL A 35 -4.47 -16.16 19.40
N TYR A 36 -3.26 -16.74 19.33
CA TYR A 36 -2.85 -17.86 20.18
C TYR A 36 -1.60 -17.53 21.01
N PRO A 37 -1.52 -18.07 22.23
CA PRO A 37 -0.30 -18.00 23.01
C PRO A 37 0.83 -18.80 22.32
N PRO A 38 2.10 -18.44 22.57
CA PRO A 38 3.27 -19.04 21.92
C PRO A 38 3.47 -20.54 22.24
N THR A 39 2.67 -21.10 23.14
CA THR A 39 2.69 -22.50 23.55
C THR A 39 1.86 -23.42 22.64
N VAL A 40 0.94 -22.86 21.85
CA VAL A 40 0.13 -23.64 20.90
C VAL A 40 0.98 -23.95 19.67
N THR A 41 1.05 -25.21 19.26
CA THR A 41 1.91 -25.64 18.12
C THR A 41 1.11 -26.23 16.95
N ALA A 42 -0.20 -26.40 17.12
CA ALA A 42 -1.12 -26.97 16.14
C ALA A 42 -2.50 -26.31 16.19
N LEU A 43 -3.29 -26.49 15.12
CA LEU A 43 -4.67 -26.04 15.07
C LEU A 43 -5.52 -26.89 16.00
N GLU A 44 -6.45 -26.25 16.70
CA GLU A 44 -7.41 -26.96 17.54
C GLU A 44 -8.59 -27.48 16.70
N ALA A 45 -9.36 -28.42 17.25
CA ALA A 45 -10.57 -28.95 16.62
C ALA A 45 -11.56 -27.88 16.10
N PRO A 46 -11.87 -26.79 16.83
CA PRO A 46 -12.72 -25.72 16.31
C PRO A 46 -12.11 -25.02 15.08
N ASP A 47 -10.79 -24.81 15.05
CA ASP A 47 -10.11 -24.13 13.94
C ASP A 47 -10.16 -24.99 12.68
N LEU A 48 -9.95 -26.29 12.82
CA LEU A 48 -10.05 -27.25 11.72
C LEU A 48 -11.49 -27.29 11.17
N ALA A 49 -12.49 -27.33 12.06
CA ALA A 49 -13.89 -27.31 11.65
C ALA A 49 -14.28 -26.02 10.94
N TRP A 50 -13.71 -24.87 11.35
CA TRP A 50 -13.91 -23.60 10.68
C TRP A 50 -13.23 -23.59 9.29
N LEU A 51 -11.96 -24.01 9.19
CA LEU A 51 -11.21 -24.08 7.93
C LEU A 51 -11.91 -24.97 6.89
N GLN A 52 -12.53 -26.07 7.33
CA GLN A 52 -13.28 -27.00 6.46
C GLN A 52 -14.58 -26.39 5.91
N ARG A 53 -15.13 -25.36 6.56
CA ARG A 53 -16.37 -24.69 6.14
C ARG A 53 -16.13 -23.47 5.26
N LEU A 54 -14.87 -23.10 5.05
CA LEU A 54 -14.54 -21.95 4.23
C LEU A 54 -15.01 -22.17 2.79
N PRO A 55 -15.65 -21.17 2.16
CA PRO A 55 -16.07 -21.25 0.77
C PRO A 55 -14.86 -21.18 -0.17
N ALA A 56 -15.13 -21.18 -1.48
CA ALA A 56 -14.08 -20.99 -2.48
C ALA A 56 -13.31 -19.67 -2.26
N PRO A 57 -12.01 -19.59 -2.60
CA PRO A 57 -11.16 -18.43 -2.33
C PRO A 57 -11.74 -17.07 -2.79
N GLU A 58 -12.53 -17.08 -3.86
CA GLU A 58 -13.16 -15.89 -4.44
C GLU A 58 -14.35 -15.36 -3.61
N GLU A 59 -14.99 -16.24 -2.83
CA GLU A 59 -16.19 -16.00 -2.03
C GLU A 59 -15.89 -15.80 -0.54
N ILE A 60 -14.66 -16.08 -0.11
CA ILE A 60 -14.22 -15.86 1.27
C ILE A 60 -14.40 -14.40 1.66
N SER A 61 -15.09 -14.17 2.78
CA SER A 61 -15.31 -12.83 3.32
C SER A 61 -13.98 -12.18 3.72
N TYR A 62 -13.94 -10.84 3.74
CA TYR A 62 -12.71 -10.14 4.15
C TYR A 62 -12.29 -10.50 5.59
N ALA A 63 -13.26 -10.64 6.51
CA ALA A 63 -12.99 -10.99 7.90
C ALA A 63 -12.37 -12.40 8.01
N ASP A 64 -12.89 -13.36 7.26
CA ASP A 64 -12.34 -14.72 7.21
C ASP A 64 -10.96 -14.74 6.57
N ALA A 65 -10.72 -13.95 5.52
CA ALA A 65 -9.40 -13.80 4.90
C ALA A 65 -8.38 -13.21 5.88
N VAL A 66 -8.77 -12.23 6.71
CA VAL A 66 -7.91 -11.68 7.78
C VAL A 66 -7.59 -12.76 8.81
N GLN A 67 -8.59 -13.53 9.24
CA GLN A 67 -8.38 -14.61 10.20
C GLN A 67 -7.48 -15.72 9.64
N LEU A 68 -7.65 -16.08 8.37
CA LEU A 68 -6.79 -17.03 7.66
C LEU A 68 -5.35 -16.51 7.53
N ALA A 69 -5.18 -15.21 7.27
CA ALA A 69 -3.87 -14.57 7.24
C ALA A 69 -3.18 -14.59 8.61
N ARG A 70 -3.93 -14.45 9.71
CA ARG A 70 -3.41 -14.58 11.08
C ARG A 70 -2.89 -16.00 11.33
N PHE A 71 -3.64 -17.02 10.93
CA PHE A 71 -3.16 -18.40 11.00
C PHE A 71 -1.89 -18.60 10.17
N ALA A 72 -1.79 -18.00 8.98
CA ALA A 72 -0.61 -18.14 8.12
C ALA A 72 0.66 -17.49 8.73
N GLN A 73 0.50 -16.46 9.55
CA GLN A 73 1.58 -15.80 10.30
C GLN A 73 1.98 -16.57 11.56
N PHE A 74 1.16 -17.52 12.00
CA PHE A 74 1.43 -18.29 13.20
C PHE A 74 2.66 -19.19 13.01
N PRO A 75 3.58 -19.26 13.98
CA PRO A 75 4.79 -20.07 13.90
C PRO A 75 4.46 -21.55 14.16
N PHE A 76 3.59 -22.13 13.34
CA PHE A 76 3.47 -23.58 13.27
C PHE A 76 4.85 -24.19 13.01
N GLY A 77 5.16 -25.32 13.65
CA GLY A 77 6.40 -26.04 13.39
C GLY A 77 6.62 -26.23 11.89
N LEU A 78 7.87 -26.06 11.43
CA LEU A 78 8.25 -26.26 10.03
C LEU A 78 7.71 -27.60 9.52
N ASN A 79 6.99 -27.59 8.40
CA ASN A 79 6.36 -28.75 7.75
C ASN A 79 5.20 -29.44 8.51
N SER A 80 4.67 -28.83 9.58
CA SER A 80 3.47 -29.33 10.24
C SER A 80 2.28 -29.42 9.27
N SER A 81 1.37 -30.37 9.52
CA SER A 81 0.14 -30.52 8.74
C SER A 81 -0.74 -29.28 8.82
N SER A 82 -0.80 -28.65 9.99
CA SER A 82 -1.49 -27.38 10.23
C SER A 82 -0.97 -26.27 9.31
N LYS A 83 0.37 -26.12 9.22
CA LYS A 83 0.97 -25.14 8.32
C LYS A 83 0.62 -25.42 6.86
N ARG A 84 0.72 -26.68 6.44
CA ARG A 84 0.43 -27.06 5.04
C ARG A 84 -1.03 -26.78 4.68
N LEU A 85 -1.97 -27.09 5.57
CA LEU A 85 -3.40 -26.83 5.38
C LEU A 85 -3.71 -25.34 5.30
N VAL A 86 -3.17 -24.56 6.24
CA VAL A 86 -3.37 -23.10 6.26
C VAL A 86 -2.74 -22.48 5.02
N ASP A 87 -1.50 -22.86 4.67
CA ASP A 87 -0.83 -22.36 3.47
C ASP A 87 -1.59 -22.75 2.19
N SER A 88 -2.22 -23.93 2.11
CA SER A 88 -2.99 -24.34 0.94
C SER A 88 -4.26 -23.54 0.75
N LEU A 89 -4.91 -23.12 1.83
CA LEU A 89 -6.13 -22.29 1.80
C LEU A 89 -5.78 -20.80 1.64
N TRP A 90 -4.71 -20.36 2.30
CA TRP A 90 -4.31 -18.95 2.32
C TRP A 90 -3.67 -18.49 1.00
N LYS A 91 -2.77 -19.29 0.39
CA LYS A 91 -2.04 -18.85 -0.82
C LYS A 91 -2.96 -18.42 -1.97
N PRO A 92 -4.04 -19.15 -2.32
CA PRO A 92 -4.97 -18.70 -3.35
C PRO A 92 -5.65 -17.36 -3.00
N VAL A 93 -6.08 -17.19 -1.74
CA VAL A 93 -6.70 -15.95 -1.26
C VAL A 93 -5.71 -14.79 -1.32
N GLU A 94 -4.48 -15.02 -0.85
CA GLU A 94 -3.38 -14.05 -0.92
C GLU A 94 -3.14 -13.59 -2.35
N GLU A 95 -3.07 -14.51 -3.32
CA GLU A 95 -2.84 -14.16 -4.73
C GLU A 95 -3.97 -13.30 -5.31
N LEU A 96 -5.22 -13.55 -4.93
CA LEU A 96 -6.36 -12.74 -5.33
C LEU A 96 -6.28 -11.31 -4.76
N TYR A 97 -5.97 -11.17 -3.47
CA TYR A 97 -5.82 -9.87 -2.84
C TYR A 97 -4.57 -9.11 -3.32
N ASP A 98 -3.46 -9.81 -3.54
CA ASP A 98 -2.26 -9.26 -4.16
C ASP A 98 -2.57 -8.67 -5.55
N ALA A 99 -3.36 -9.37 -6.36
CA ALA A 99 -3.80 -8.88 -7.67
C ALA A 99 -4.71 -7.64 -7.54
N ARG A 100 -5.68 -7.67 -6.62
CA ARG A 100 -6.59 -6.53 -6.38
C ARG A 100 -5.85 -5.29 -5.89
N VAL A 101 -4.88 -5.46 -4.98
CA VAL A 101 -4.05 -4.37 -4.45
C VAL A 101 -3.15 -3.81 -5.56
N ALA A 102 -2.54 -4.67 -6.38
CA ALA A 102 -1.71 -4.23 -7.50
C ALA A 102 -2.51 -3.45 -8.57
N GLU A 103 -3.72 -3.91 -8.91
CA GLU A 103 -4.60 -3.17 -9.82
C GLU A 103 -5.06 -1.83 -9.23
N ALA A 104 -5.40 -1.80 -7.95
CA ALA A 104 -5.73 -0.56 -7.26
C ALA A 104 -4.54 0.44 -7.24
N ALA A 105 -3.32 -0.04 -7.00
CA ALA A 105 -2.11 0.77 -7.04
C ALA A 105 -1.84 1.32 -8.46
N LYS A 106 -2.06 0.50 -9.49
CA LYS A 106 -1.95 0.92 -10.89
C LYS A 106 -2.98 1.98 -11.26
N ALA A 107 -4.24 1.81 -10.84
CA ALA A 107 -5.31 2.76 -11.09
C ALA A 107 -5.07 4.12 -10.40
N LYS A 108 -4.51 4.11 -9.18
CA LYS A 108 -4.12 5.35 -8.48
C LYS A 108 -3.00 6.10 -9.20
N THR A 109 -2.01 5.37 -9.69
CA THR A 109 -0.81 5.95 -10.31
C THR A 109 -1.01 6.40 -11.77
N THR A 110 -2.13 6.03 -12.41
CA THR A 110 -2.50 6.50 -13.76
C THR A 110 -3.24 7.84 -13.76
N LYS A 111 -3.73 8.32 -12.61
CA LYS A 111 -4.39 9.62 -12.55
C LYS A 111 -3.38 10.75 -12.83
N PRO A 112 -3.69 11.71 -13.70
CA PRO A 112 -2.81 12.85 -13.93
C PRO A 112 -2.67 13.67 -12.64
N LEU A 113 -1.47 14.19 -12.38
CA LEU A 113 -1.26 15.13 -11.28
C LEU A 113 -2.21 16.32 -11.45
N TRP A 114 -2.98 16.61 -10.40
CA TRP A 114 -3.92 17.73 -10.43
C TRP A 114 -3.17 19.03 -10.72
N LYS A 115 -3.69 19.82 -11.67
CA LYS A 115 -3.12 21.12 -12.06
C LYS A 115 -3.38 22.11 -10.93
N MET A 116 -2.32 22.52 -10.25
CA MET A 116 -2.42 23.60 -9.28
C MET A 116 -2.34 24.96 -9.98
N PRO A 117 -3.11 25.96 -9.51
CA PRO A 117 -2.86 27.35 -9.86
C PRO A 117 -1.45 27.77 -9.38
N ASN A 118 -0.82 28.73 -10.06
CA ASN A 118 0.53 29.17 -9.78
C ASN A 118 0.64 29.74 -8.34
N PRO A 119 1.39 29.10 -7.41
CA PRO A 119 1.49 29.54 -6.02
C PRO A 119 2.56 30.61 -5.77
N VAL A 120 3.36 31.00 -6.78
CA VAL A 120 4.53 31.88 -6.63
C VAL A 120 4.20 33.17 -5.87
N ALA A 121 3.07 33.82 -6.17
CA ALA A 121 2.70 35.07 -5.49
C ALA A 121 2.48 34.88 -3.98
N ALA A 122 1.85 33.77 -3.58
CA ALA A 122 1.61 33.48 -2.16
C ALA A 122 2.92 33.11 -1.45
N VAL A 123 3.81 32.38 -2.12
CA VAL A 123 5.14 32.02 -1.59
C VAL A 123 6.03 33.26 -1.48
N ALA A 124 5.98 34.18 -2.45
CA ALA A 124 6.74 35.43 -2.41
C ALA A 124 6.38 36.27 -1.17
N VAL A 125 5.09 36.40 -0.85
CA VAL A 125 4.64 37.09 0.38
C VAL A 125 5.18 36.40 1.64
N ALA A 126 5.25 35.08 1.67
CA ALA A 126 5.86 34.34 2.78
C ALA A 126 7.37 34.59 2.87
N VAL A 127 8.07 34.67 1.74
CA VAL A 127 9.51 34.98 1.66
C VAL A 127 9.80 36.40 2.12
N GLU A 128 8.97 37.37 1.73
CA GLU A 128 9.08 38.76 2.22
C GLU A 128 8.92 38.84 3.74
N ASN A 129 7.98 38.08 4.31
CA ASN A 129 7.77 38.04 5.76
C ASN A 129 8.92 37.37 6.52
N GLU A 130 9.53 36.31 5.98
CA GLU A 130 10.70 35.65 6.59
C GLU A 130 12.01 36.40 6.35
N HIS A 131 12.11 37.17 5.26
CA HIS A 131 13.27 37.94 4.86
C HIS A 131 12.90 39.39 4.48
N PRO A 132 12.58 40.26 5.45
CA PRO A 132 12.07 41.62 5.19
C PRO A 132 13.07 42.57 4.52
N TYR A 133 14.33 42.16 4.42
CA TYR A 133 15.40 42.91 3.79
C TYR A 133 15.54 42.64 2.29
N LEU A 134 14.83 41.65 1.75
CA LEU A 134 14.80 41.39 0.30
C LEU A 134 13.86 42.38 -0.40
N THR A 135 14.22 42.76 -1.63
CA THR A 135 13.29 43.47 -2.50
C THR A 135 12.16 42.54 -2.95
N PRO A 136 10.97 43.07 -3.31
CA PRO A 136 9.88 42.25 -3.83
C PRO A 136 10.25 41.42 -5.06
N GLU A 137 11.16 41.94 -5.90
CA GLU A 137 11.66 41.21 -7.07
C GLU A 137 12.55 40.01 -6.68
N GLU A 138 13.42 40.19 -5.67
CA GLU A 138 14.26 39.11 -5.15
C GLU A 138 13.44 38.04 -4.41
N ALA A 139 12.45 38.47 -3.62
CA ALA A 139 11.53 37.56 -2.95
C ALA A 139 10.71 36.73 -3.95
N ARG A 140 10.25 37.36 -5.04
CA ARG A 140 9.55 36.68 -6.12
C ARG A 140 10.45 35.67 -6.85
N ARG A 141 11.68 36.05 -7.22
CA ARG A 141 12.63 35.12 -7.88
C ARG A 141 12.91 33.90 -7.00
N ARG A 142 13.09 34.12 -5.70
CA ARG A 142 13.32 33.03 -4.74
C ARG A 142 12.09 32.16 -4.55
N ALA A 143 10.89 32.74 -4.61
CA ALA A 143 9.64 31.98 -4.60
C ALA A 143 9.47 31.14 -5.88
N GLU A 144 9.86 31.66 -7.05
CA GLU A 144 9.87 30.90 -8.32
C GLU A 144 10.78 29.67 -8.21
N GLU A 145 12.01 29.85 -7.70
CA GLU A 145 12.95 28.74 -7.46
C GLU A 145 12.38 27.66 -6.52
N LEU A 146 11.79 28.07 -5.39
CA LEU A 146 11.20 27.14 -4.42
C LEU A 146 9.99 26.39 -4.99
N VAL A 147 9.15 27.07 -5.78
CA VAL A 147 7.99 26.45 -6.42
C VAL A 147 8.43 25.47 -7.51
N ASP A 148 9.44 25.81 -8.30
CA ASP A 148 9.98 24.91 -9.33
C ASP A 148 10.65 23.67 -8.72
N GLU A 149 11.40 23.83 -7.63
CA GLU A 149 11.97 22.71 -6.87
C GLU A 149 10.86 21.79 -6.35
N ALA A 150 9.85 22.34 -5.68
CA ALA A 150 8.74 21.57 -5.13
C ALA A 150 7.90 20.86 -6.22
N LEU A 151 7.69 21.50 -7.38
CA LEU A 151 7.00 20.89 -8.52
C LEU A 151 7.83 19.76 -9.13
N THR A 152 9.15 19.92 -9.19
CA THR A 152 10.07 18.88 -9.67
C THR A 152 10.07 17.68 -8.72
N GLU A 153 10.15 17.92 -7.41
CA GLU A 153 10.06 16.87 -6.41
C GLU A 153 8.71 16.14 -6.46
N ARG A 154 7.60 16.87 -6.60
CA ARG A 154 6.26 16.27 -6.77
C ARG A 154 6.20 15.33 -7.98
N ARG A 155 6.83 15.70 -9.10
CA ARG A 155 6.92 14.83 -10.29
C ARG A 155 7.78 13.60 -10.01
N ALA A 156 8.94 13.77 -9.40
CA ALA A 156 9.85 12.66 -9.06
C ALA A 156 9.19 11.65 -8.11
N ILE A 157 8.44 12.11 -7.10
CA ILE A 157 7.68 11.24 -6.19
C ILE A 157 6.60 10.48 -6.97
N ALA A 158 5.86 11.15 -7.86
CA ALA A 158 4.83 10.52 -8.68
C ALA A 158 5.41 9.44 -9.61
N GLU A 159 6.56 9.72 -10.25
CA GLU A 159 7.29 8.76 -11.09
C GLU A 159 7.77 7.56 -10.27
N ARG A 160 8.34 7.78 -9.08
CA ARG A 160 8.75 6.69 -8.18
C ARG A 160 7.57 5.79 -7.81
N ARG A 161 6.43 6.38 -7.44
CA ARG A 161 5.20 5.64 -7.13
C ARG A 161 4.68 4.84 -8.32
N GLN A 162 4.73 5.41 -9.53
CA GLN A 162 4.39 4.70 -10.76
C GLN A 162 5.32 3.50 -11.00
N ALA A 163 6.63 3.67 -10.81
CA ALA A 163 7.61 2.60 -10.97
C ALA A 163 7.39 1.47 -9.94
N GLU A 164 7.15 1.81 -8.68
CA GLU A 164 6.85 0.85 -7.60
C GLU A 164 5.57 0.06 -7.91
N ALA A 165 4.49 0.73 -8.32
CA ALA A 165 3.23 0.08 -8.67
C ALA A 165 3.39 -0.87 -9.86
N ARG A 166 4.14 -0.47 -10.91
CA ARG A 166 4.45 -1.33 -12.06
C ARG A 166 5.26 -2.56 -11.63
N SER A 167 6.31 -2.38 -10.82
CA SER A 167 7.13 -3.48 -10.32
C SER A 167 6.32 -4.47 -9.48
N ALA A 168 5.42 -3.97 -8.62
CA ALA A 168 4.53 -4.81 -7.82
C ALA A 168 3.59 -5.65 -8.72
N ALA A 169 2.96 -5.03 -9.72
CA ALA A 169 2.09 -5.72 -10.66
C ALA A 169 2.84 -6.79 -11.47
N GLU A 170 4.07 -6.51 -11.91
CA GLU A 170 4.91 -7.49 -12.61
C GLU A 170 5.29 -8.69 -11.73
N LYS A 171 5.62 -8.46 -10.44
CA LYS A 171 5.90 -9.54 -9.49
C LYS A 171 4.69 -10.45 -9.29
N VAL A 172 3.48 -9.89 -9.17
CA VAL A 172 2.24 -10.67 -9.07
C VAL A 172 2.00 -11.48 -10.36
N ALA A 173 2.11 -10.85 -11.53
CA ALA A 173 1.94 -11.52 -12.81
C ALA A 173 2.96 -12.66 -13.02
N LYS A 174 4.23 -12.46 -12.63
CA LYS A 174 5.28 -13.48 -12.72
C LYS A 174 5.02 -14.67 -11.80
N ARG A 175 4.53 -14.44 -10.58
CA ARG A 175 4.12 -15.50 -9.64
C ARG A 175 2.99 -16.34 -10.23
N LYS A 176 1.94 -15.69 -10.75
CA LYS A 176 0.82 -16.36 -11.42
C LYS A 176 1.29 -17.24 -12.58
N ARG A 177 2.14 -16.73 -13.48
CA ARG A 177 2.71 -17.49 -14.61
C ARG A 177 3.49 -18.73 -14.15
N LYS A 178 4.34 -18.59 -13.13
CA LYS A 178 5.13 -19.72 -12.59
C LYS A 178 4.26 -20.82 -12.00
N ARG A 179 3.16 -20.45 -11.34
CA ARG A 179 2.20 -21.39 -10.76
C ARG A 179 1.44 -22.14 -11.85
N THR A 180 0.85 -21.42 -12.82
CA THR A 180 0.16 -22.05 -13.96
C THR A 180 1.09 -23.01 -14.71
N ALA A 181 2.35 -22.64 -14.94
CA ALA A 181 3.33 -23.53 -15.57
C ALA A 181 3.62 -24.80 -14.75
N ARG A 182 3.63 -24.71 -13.41
CA ARG A 182 3.78 -25.89 -12.53
C ARG A 182 2.55 -26.78 -12.51
N GLU A 183 1.35 -26.19 -12.54
CA GLU A 183 0.08 -26.93 -12.56
C GLU A 183 -0.14 -27.64 -13.91
N VAL A 184 0.35 -27.12 -15.03
CA VAL A 184 0.28 -27.77 -16.35
C VAL A 184 1.29 -28.92 -16.50
N LEU A 185 2.38 -28.91 -15.72
CA LEU A 185 3.44 -29.92 -15.77
C LEU A 185 3.29 -31.04 -14.73
N ALA A 186 2.32 -30.94 -13.83
CA ALA A 186 2.02 -31.91 -12.78
C ALA A 186 0.80 -32.76 -13.16
#